data_AF-A0A959AP79-F1
#
_entry.id   AF-A0A959AP79-F1
#
_cell.length_a   1.000
_cell.length_b   1.000
_cell.length_c   1.000
_cell.angle_alpha   90.00
_cell.angle_beta   90.00
_cell.angle_gamma   90.00
#
_symmetry.space_group_name_H-M   'P 1'
#
loop_
_entity.id
_entity.type
_entity.pdbx_description
1 polymer ?
#
loop_
_entity_poly.entity_id
_entity_poly.type
_entity_poly.pdbx_seq_one_letter_code
_entity_poly.pdbx_strand_id
1 'polypeptide(L)'
;DAPALKNLLLRALGEKVTVRKRREIYFMDNVKIHLDELEGLGRFVEIEAIGLRPELGAEQLRAQCDHYIDIFGIKPQDMLAESYSDLI
;
A
#
# COMPACT_ATOMS: atom_id res chain seq x y z
N ASP A 1 17.17 -1.97 19.27
CA ASP A 1 15.96 -2.14 20.10
C ASP A 1 14.86 -1.24 19.57
N ALA A 2 13.68 -1.79 19.26
CA ALA A 2 12.61 -1.08 18.53
C ALA A 2 12.01 0.10 19.31
N PRO A 3 11.76 0.02 20.63
CA PRO A 3 11.25 1.15 21.42
C PRO A 3 12.27 2.28 21.54
N ALA A 4 13.55 1.96 21.74
CA ALA A 4 14.62 2.95 21.83
C ALA A 4 14.76 3.73 20.51
N LEU A 5 14.72 3.03 19.37
CA LEU A 5 14.77 3.66 18.05
C LEU A 5 13.55 4.55 17.80
N LYS A 6 12.33 4.05 18.12
CA LYS A 6 11.10 4.85 18.00
C LYS A 6 11.20 6.14 18.81
N ASN A 7 11.62 6.05 20.08
CA ASN A 7 11.73 7.22 20.95
C ASN A 7 12.78 8.22 20.47
N LEU A 8 13.92 7.75 19.95
CA LEU A 8 14.94 8.63 19.38
C LEU A 8 14.40 9.39 18.15
N LEU A 9 13.76 8.68 17.22
CA LEU A 9 13.22 9.28 16.00
C LEU A 9 12.05 10.22 16.30
N LEU A 10 11.17 9.88 17.24
CA LEU A 10 10.09 10.77 17.70
C LEU A 10 10.63 12.08 18.26
N ARG A 11 11.73 12.04 19.02
CA ARG A 11 12.37 13.26 19.55
C ARG A 11 13.05 14.09 18.47
N ALA A 12 13.64 13.43 17.47
CA ALA A 12 14.40 14.10 16.41
C ALA A 12 13.49 14.70 15.32
N LEU A 13 12.40 14.01 14.96
CA LEU A 13 11.55 14.34 13.80
C LEU A 13 10.11 14.72 14.17
N GLY A 14 9.66 14.41 15.39
CA GLY A 14 8.25 14.49 15.76
C GLY A 14 7.40 13.33 15.21
N GLU A 15 6.10 13.39 15.48
CA GLU A 15 5.10 12.47 14.92
C GLU A 15 4.13 13.29 14.06
N LYS A 16 4.00 12.95 12.76
CA LYS A 16 3.00 13.58 11.88
C LYS A 16 1.60 13.05 12.21
N VAL A 17 1.43 11.73 12.15
CA VAL A 17 0.15 11.04 12.38
C VAL A 17 0.42 9.56 12.68
N THR A 18 -0.46 8.91 13.44
CA THR A 18 -0.47 7.45 13.63
C THR A 18 -1.64 6.85 12.84
N VAL A 19 -1.34 5.93 11.92
CA VAL A 19 -2.33 5.16 11.16
C VAL A 19 -2.46 3.76 11.74
N ARG A 20 -3.67 3.36 12.15
CA ARG A 20 -3.98 2.01 12.62
C ARG A 20 -4.89 1.31 11.62
N LYS A 21 -4.52 0.09 11.22
CA LYS A 21 -5.26 -0.70 10.23
C LYS A 21 -5.14 -2.20 10.47
N ARG A 22 -6.13 -2.95 9.97
CA ARG A 22 -6.08 -4.41 9.81
C ARG A 22 -5.73 -4.69 8.35
N ARG A 23 -4.70 -5.51 8.11
CA ARG A 23 -4.21 -5.82 6.75
C ARG A 23 -4.20 -7.31 6.51
N GLU A 24 -4.78 -7.72 5.39
CA GLU A 24 -4.60 -9.05 4.81
C GLU A 24 -3.70 -8.92 3.58
N ILE A 25 -2.74 -9.82 3.42
CA ILE A 25 -1.78 -9.79 2.32
C ILE A 25 -1.87 -11.09 1.54
N TYR A 26 -2.11 -10.99 0.24
CA TYR A 26 -2.10 -12.11 -0.69
C TYR A 26 -0.99 -11.92 -1.72
N PHE A 27 -0.40 -13.03 -2.14
CA PHE A 27 0.61 -13.05 -3.19
C PHE A 27 0.12 -13.88 -4.35
N MET A 28 0.18 -13.29 -5.54
CA MET A 28 -0.03 -13.96 -6.82
C MET A 28 1.27 -13.78 -7.61
N ASP A 29 2.16 -14.77 -7.54
CA ASP A 29 3.53 -14.69 -8.01
C ASP A 29 4.27 -13.45 -7.44
N ASN A 30 4.62 -12.48 -8.29
CA ASN A 30 5.30 -11.25 -7.89
C ASN A 30 4.35 -10.09 -7.57
N VAL A 31 3.03 -10.28 -7.69
CA VAL A 31 2.03 -9.27 -7.37
C VAL A 31 1.52 -9.48 -5.96
N LYS A 32 1.62 -8.44 -5.14
CA LYS A 32 1.17 -8.41 -3.76
C LYS A 32 -0.10 -7.57 -3.67
N ILE A 33 -1.14 -8.15 -3.09
CA ILE A 33 -2.44 -7.52 -2.91
C ILE A 33 -2.64 -7.29 -1.41
N HIS A 34 -2.79 -6.03 -1.01
CA HIS A 34 -3.20 -5.67 0.35
C HIS A 34 -4.70 -5.43 0.37
N LEU A 35 -5.40 -6.05 1.33
CA LEU A 35 -6.75 -5.66 1.72
C LEU A 35 -6.66 -5.00 3.09
N ASP A 36 -6.87 -3.69 3.11
CA ASP A 36 -6.72 -2.86 4.30
C ASP A 36 -8.09 -2.43 4.82
N GLU A 37 -8.27 -2.48 6.13
CA GLU A 37 -9.44 -1.96 6.83
C GLU A 37 -8.98 -0.98 7.91
N LEU A 38 -9.44 0.26 7.79
CA LEU A 38 -9.15 1.37 8.69
C LEU A 38 -10.44 1.81 9.38
N GLU A 39 -10.39 1.90 10.70
CA GLU A 39 -11.49 2.47 11.47
C GLU A 39 -11.72 3.93 11.05
N GLY A 40 -12.95 4.27 10.66
CA GLY A 40 -13.32 5.62 10.21
C GLY A 40 -13.08 5.92 8.72
N LEU A 41 -12.18 5.20 8.04
CA LEU A 41 -11.92 5.40 6.60
C LEU A 41 -12.46 4.27 5.70
N GLY A 42 -12.75 3.09 6.26
CA GLY A 42 -13.34 1.98 5.51
C GLY A 42 -12.30 1.00 4.98
N ARG A 43 -12.54 0.48 3.78
CA ARG A 43 -11.75 -0.63 3.19
C ARG A 43 -11.06 -0.20 1.91
N PHE A 44 -9.83 -0.64 1.73
CA PHE A 44 -8.96 -0.29 0.63
C PHE A 44 -8.27 -1.53 0.06
N VAL A 45 -7.91 -1.45 -1.22
CA VAL A 45 -7.09 -2.44 -1.89
C VAL A 45 -5.87 -1.77 -2.51
N GLU A 46 -4.68 -2.34 -2.28
CA GLU A 46 -3.43 -1.94 -2.94
C GLU A 46 -2.92 -3.12 -3.76
N ILE A 47 -2.52 -2.87 -5.01
CA ILE A 47 -1.96 -3.88 -5.91
C ILE A 47 -0.55 -3.46 -6.27
N GLU A 48 0.44 -4.19 -5.78
CA GLU A 48 1.86 -3.88 -5.95
C GLU A 48 2.56 -5.00 -6.74
N ALA A 49 2.94 -4.73 -7.98
CA ALA A 49 3.81 -5.61 -8.75
C ALA A 49 5.27 -5.39 -8.33
N ILE A 50 5.91 -6.43 -7.78
CA ILE A 50 7.28 -6.37 -7.30
C ILE A 50 8.23 -6.71 -8.45
N GLY A 51 9.15 -5.80 -8.77
CA GLY A 51 10.25 -6.03 -9.71
C GLY A 51 11.29 -6.99 -9.13
N LEU A 52 11.02 -8.29 -9.19
CA LEU A 52 11.94 -9.33 -8.69
C LEU A 52 13.20 -9.51 -9.56
N ARG A 53 13.20 -8.92 -10.76
CA ARG A 53 14.25 -9.06 -11.77
C ARG A 53 14.53 -7.72 -12.44
N PRO A 54 15.80 -7.38 -12.76
CA PRO A 54 16.16 -6.11 -13.41
C PRO A 54 15.53 -5.93 -14.79
N GLU A 55 15.19 -7.02 -15.48
CA GLU A 55 14.62 -6.98 -16.83
C GLU A 55 13.13 -6.62 -16.84
N LEU A 56 12.46 -6.68 -15.68
CA LEU A 56 11.06 -6.26 -15.55
C LEU A 56 10.99 -4.73 -15.53
N GLY A 57 10.63 -4.15 -16.67
CA GLY A 57 10.44 -2.72 -16.81
C GLY A 57 9.18 -2.22 -16.10
N ALA A 58 9.14 -0.92 -15.81
CA ALA A 58 7.98 -0.28 -15.15
C ALA A 58 6.66 -0.51 -15.91
N GLU A 59 6.70 -0.55 -17.25
CA GLU A 59 5.53 -0.81 -18.09
C GLU A 59 4.97 -2.23 -17.87
N GLN A 60 5.85 -3.23 -17.75
CA GLN A 60 5.44 -4.62 -17.50
C GLN A 60 4.84 -4.77 -16.09
N LEU A 61 5.49 -4.18 -15.08
CA LEU A 61 4.96 -4.16 -13.72
C LEU A 61 3.61 -3.45 -13.65
N ARG A 62 3.47 -2.34 -14.39
CA ARG A 62 2.21 -1.62 -14.48
C ARG A 62 1.10 -2.46 -15.13
N ALA A 63 1.40 -3.16 -16.23
CA ALA A 63 0.45 -4.06 -16.87
C ALA A 63 -0.01 -5.18 -15.95
N GLN A 64 0.85 -5.67 -15.05
CA GLN A 64 0.46 -6.65 -14.02
C GLN A 64 -0.53 -6.04 -13.01
N CYS A 65 -0.31 -4.81 -12.57
CA CYS A 65 -1.28 -4.11 -11.73
C CYS A 65 -2.62 -3.90 -12.46
N ASP A 66 -2.57 -3.42 -13.71
CA ASP A 66 -3.75 -3.14 -14.53
C ASP A 66 -4.60 -4.42 -14.74
N HIS A 67 -3.94 -5.58 -14.92
CA HIS A 67 -4.63 -6.87 -15.00
C HIS A 67 -5.53 -7.16 -13.78
N TYR A 68 -5.03 -6.91 -12.56
CA TYR A 68 -5.82 -7.14 -11.35
C TYR A 68 -6.84 -6.03 -11.07
N ILE A 69 -6.55 -4.79 -11.47
CA ILE A 69 -7.52 -3.69 -11.46
C ILE A 69 -8.76 -4.08 -12.27
N ASP A 70 -8.55 -4.61 -13.47
CA ASP A 70 -9.62 -5.08 -14.35
C ASP A 70 -10.38 -6.28 -13.75
N ILE A 71 -9.67 -7.29 -13.23
CA ILE A 71 -10.29 -8.47 -12.60
C ILE A 71 -11.18 -8.09 -11.41
N PHE A 72 -10.74 -7.15 -10.58
CA PHE A 72 -11.49 -6.69 -9.42
C PHE A 72 -12.55 -5.63 -9.77
N GLY A 73 -12.60 -5.17 -11.02
CA GLY A 73 -13.57 -4.18 -11.48
C GLY A 73 -13.38 -2.82 -10.81
N ILE A 74 -12.14 -2.47 -10.43
CA ILE A 74 -11.81 -1.18 -9.80
C ILE A 74 -11.90 -0.10 -10.87
N LYS A 75 -12.77 0.89 -10.66
CA LYS A 75 -12.98 1.95 -11.64
C LYS A 75 -11.96 3.07 -11.43
N PRO A 76 -11.68 3.88 -12.46
CA PRO A 76 -10.78 5.03 -12.33
C PRO A 76 -11.17 6.01 -11.22
N GLN A 77 -12.47 6.15 -10.93
CA GLN A 77 -13.01 6.98 -9.86
C GLN A 77 -12.81 6.42 -8.45
N ASP A 78 -12.51 5.13 -8.33
CA ASP A 78 -12.22 4.47 -7.05
C ASP A 78 -10.73 4.58 -6.70
N MET A 79 -9.91 5.08 -7.62
CA MET A 79 -8.47 5.30 -7.42
C MET A 79 -8.23 6.49 -6.50
N LEU A 80 -7.35 6.30 -5.53
CA LEU A 80 -6.90 7.35 -4.62
C LEU A 80 -5.41 7.61 -4.83
N ALA A 81 -5.06 8.89 -4.96
CA ALA A 81 -3.66 9.31 -5.10
C ALA A 81 -3.02 9.60 -3.74
N GLU A 82 -3.85 9.92 -2.74
CA GLU A 82 -3.49 10.24 -1.37
C GLU A 82 -3.10 8.99 -0.57
N SER A 83 -2.17 9.15 0.37
CA SER A 83 -1.87 8.10 1.34
C SER A 83 -2.87 8.12 2.50
N TYR A 84 -2.95 7.04 3.28
CA TYR A 84 -3.75 7.06 4.52
C TYR A 84 -3.34 8.18 5.49
N SER A 85 -2.07 8.64 5.45
CA SER A 85 -1.59 9.73 6.30
C SER A 85 -2.04 11.11 5.87
N ASP A 86 -2.60 11.22 4.66
CA ASP A 86 -3.17 12.47 4.14
C ASP A 86 -4.70 12.48 4.28
N LEU A 87 -5.30 11.30 4.46
CA LEU A 87 -6.73 11.10 4.73
C LEU A 87 -7.09 11.20 6.22
N ILE A 88 -6.09 11.20 7.11
CA ILE A 88 -6.21 11.31 8.58
C ILE A 88 -5.50 12.58 9.02
#